data_AF-B8HIW3-F1
#
_entry.id   AF-B8HIW3-F1
#
_cell.length_a   1.000
_cell.length_b   1.000
_cell.length_c   1.000
_cell.angle_alpha   90.00
_cell.angle_beta   90.00
_cell.angle_gamma   90.00
#
_symmetry.space_group_name_H-M   'P 1'
#
loop_
_entity.id
_entity.type
_entity.pdbx_description
1 polymer ?
#
loop_
_entity_poly.entity_id
_entity_poly.type
_entity_poly.pdbx_seq_one_letter_code
_entity_poly.pdbx_strand_id
1 'polypeptide(L)'
;MLDEKKTIESVARFFAEHGRWPSAASSSSYESAAGIWLNLQRVADTAGTIDPFRASFLDQHLPGWRACSEDIWQERARDASDFILAHGRLPAFNAEAKGEQLIAIWLANQRALKQGDQLPFARLTWLDAHCPGWLGELPAKTIRVTRPVFGLKRHPS
;
A
#
# COMPACT_ATOMS: atom_id res chain seq x y z
N MET A 1 -24.77 -4.88 -15.65
CA MET A 1 -24.38 -3.51 -15.28
C MET A 1 -24.94 -3.25 -13.89
N LEU A 2 -24.17 -3.52 -12.83
CA LEU A 2 -24.53 -3.07 -11.48
C LEU A 2 -24.36 -1.54 -11.49
N ASP A 3 -25.41 -0.79 -11.18
CA ASP A 3 -25.38 0.68 -11.10
C ASP A 3 -24.20 1.12 -10.22
N GLU A 4 -23.23 1.84 -10.78
CA GLU A 4 -22.07 2.35 -10.05
C GLU A 4 -22.49 3.19 -8.84
N LYS A 5 -23.60 3.92 -8.96
CA LYS A 5 -24.23 4.66 -7.84
C LYS A 5 -24.66 3.74 -6.70
N LYS A 6 -25.33 2.62 -7.00
CA LYS A 6 -25.78 1.66 -5.98
C LYS A 6 -24.60 1.02 -5.26
N THR A 7 -23.51 0.72 -5.98
CA THR A 7 -22.31 0.16 -5.36
C THR A 7 -21.62 1.19 -4.46
N ILE A 8 -21.57 2.47 -4.86
CA ILE A 8 -21.02 3.56 -4.03
C ILE A 8 -21.85 3.77 -2.77
N GLU A 9 -23.17 3.87 -2.90
CA GLU A 9 -24.09 3.99 -1.75
C GLU A 9 -23.96 2.79 -0.82
N SER A 10 -23.77 1.59 -1.37
CA SER A 10 -23.55 0.36 -0.61
C SER A 10 -22.25 0.40 0.20
N VAL A 11 -21.16 0.87 -0.39
CA VAL A 11 -19.86 1.04 0.30
C VAL A 11 -19.95 2.14 1.35
N ALA A 12 -20.60 3.26 1.04
CA ALA A 12 -20.79 4.38 1.96
C ALA A 12 -21.59 3.95 3.19
N ARG A 13 -22.70 3.26 2.97
CA ARG A 13 -23.55 2.72 4.03
C ARG A 13 -22.80 1.71 4.89
N PHE A 14 -22.06 0.78 4.27
CA PHE A 14 -21.25 -0.18 5.00
C PHE A 14 -20.23 0.50 5.91
N PHE A 15 -19.56 1.54 5.41
CA PHE A 15 -18.63 2.34 6.20
C PHE A 15 -19.32 3.07 7.35
N ALA A 16 -20.49 3.66 7.10
CA ALA A 16 -21.28 4.35 8.14
C ALA A 16 -21.78 3.40 9.23
N GLU A 17 -22.19 2.17 8.86
CA GLU A 17 -22.73 1.17 9.79
C GLU A 17 -21.63 0.47 10.59
N HIS A 18 -20.48 0.18 9.99
CA HIS A 18 -19.43 -0.65 10.60
C HIS A 18 -18.16 0.11 10.98
N GLY A 19 -18.02 1.37 10.59
CA GLY A 19 -16.81 2.18 10.83
C GLY A 19 -15.55 1.69 10.10
N ARG A 20 -15.71 0.78 9.12
CA ARG A 20 -14.61 0.19 8.35
C ARG A 20 -15.00 0.00 6.88
N TRP A 21 -14.00 -0.07 6.02
CA TRP A 21 -14.21 -0.38 4.60
C TRP A 21 -14.59 -1.86 4.41
N PRO A 22 -15.41 -2.18 3.38
CA PRO A 22 -15.73 -3.56 3.04
C PRO A 22 -14.48 -4.32 2.58
N SER A 23 -14.36 -5.58 3.00
CA SER A 23 -13.21 -6.42 2.68
C SER A 23 -13.52 -7.37 1.54
N ALA A 24 -12.62 -7.44 0.55
CA ALA A 24 -12.68 -8.43 -0.54
C ALA A 24 -12.57 -9.88 -0.03
N ALA A 25 -12.03 -10.09 1.18
CA ALA A 25 -11.87 -11.39 1.81
C ALA A 25 -13.04 -11.78 2.74
N SER A 26 -14.12 -11.00 2.77
CA SER A 26 -15.29 -11.33 3.59
C SER A 26 -16.01 -12.58 3.09
N SER A 27 -16.56 -13.37 4.02
CA SER A 27 -17.43 -14.51 3.70
C SER A 27 -18.81 -14.08 3.20
N SER A 28 -19.19 -12.82 3.41
CA SER A 28 -20.41 -12.24 2.84
C SER A 28 -20.18 -11.92 1.36
N SER A 29 -21.04 -12.48 0.49
CA SER A 29 -20.99 -12.22 -0.95
C SER A 29 -21.23 -10.74 -1.29
N TYR A 30 -22.03 -10.04 -0.49
CA TYR A 30 -22.29 -8.62 -0.63
C TYR A 30 -21.06 -7.78 -0.24
N GLU A 31 -20.45 -8.08 0.91
CA GLU A 31 -19.27 -7.33 1.38
C GLU A 31 -18.05 -7.59 0.49
N SER A 32 -17.82 -8.85 0.10
CA SER A 32 -16.70 -9.21 -0.76
C SER A 32 -16.80 -8.55 -2.14
N ALA A 33 -17.99 -8.50 -2.74
CA ALA A 33 -18.21 -7.78 -3.99
C ALA A 33 -17.93 -6.27 -3.85
N ALA A 34 -18.39 -5.63 -2.77
CA ALA A 34 -18.13 -4.23 -2.49
C ALA A 34 -16.63 -3.95 -2.23
N GLY A 35 -15.96 -4.84 -1.52
CA GLY A 35 -14.52 -4.77 -1.25
C GLY A 35 -13.67 -4.96 -2.51
N ILE A 36 -14.03 -5.91 -3.39
CA ILE A 36 -13.38 -6.10 -4.70
C ILE A 36 -13.54 -4.84 -5.54
N TRP A 37 -14.77 -4.32 -5.65
CA TRP A 37 -15.04 -3.12 -6.44
C TRP A 37 -14.25 -1.91 -5.94
N LEU A 38 -14.20 -1.70 -4.61
CA LEU A 38 -13.44 -0.61 -4.00
C LEU A 38 -11.93 -0.75 -4.26
N ASN A 39 -11.41 -1.99 -4.23
CA ASN A 39 -10.02 -2.27 -4.54
C ASN A 39 -9.69 -1.98 -6.02
N LEU A 40 -10.59 -2.32 -6.95
CA LEU A 40 -10.41 -1.99 -8.37
C LEU A 40 -10.31 -0.48 -8.60
N GLN A 41 -11.12 0.33 -7.89
CA GLN A 41 -11.03 1.79 -8.01
C GLN A 41 -9.70 2.31 -7.47
N ARG A 42 -9.20 1.73 -6.36
CA ARG A 42 -7.91 2.13 -5.75
C ARG A 42 -6.73 1.80 -6.65
N VAL A 43 -6.78 0.65 -7.30
CA VAL A 43 -5.77 0.23 -8.29
C VAL A 43 -5.79 1.18 -9.49
N ALA A 44 -6.96 1.51 -10.03
CA ALA A 44 -7.10 2.45 -11.14
C ALA A 44 -6.57 3.84 -10.77
N ASP A 45 -6.85 4.31 -9.55
CA ASP A 45 -6.39 5.61 -9.05
C ASP A 45 -4.87 5.65 -8.87
N THR A 46 -4.29 4.61 -8.27
CA THR A 46 -2.84 4.47 -8.14
C THR A 46 -2.15 4.42 -9.50
N ALA A 47 -2.75 3.73 -10.47
CA ALA A 47 -2.23 3.61 -11.83
C ALA A 47 -2.46 4.88 -12.68
N GLY A 48 -3.17 5.88 -12.17
CA GLY A 48 -3.55 7.08 -12.91
C GLY A 48 -4.53 6.81 -14.06
N THR A 49 -5.19 5.66 -14.07
CA THR A 49 -6.13 5.21 -15.11
C THR A 49 -7.59 5.33 -14.69
N ILE A 50 -7.85 5.78 -13.46
CA ILE A 50 -9.21 6.07 -13.01
C ILE A 50 -9.81 7.21 -13.83
N ASP A 51 -11.07 7.07 -14.20
CA ASP A 51 -11.83 8.16 -14.79
C ASP A 51 -11.88 9.36 -13.81
N PRO A 52 -11.52 10.59 -14.23
CA PRO A 52 -11.47 11.75 -13.34
C PRO A 52 -12.83 12.12 -12.72
N PHE A 53 -13.94 11.89 -13.45
CA PHE A 53 -15.27 12.12 -12.91
C PHE A 53 -15.60 11.09 -11.84
N ARG A 54 -15.24 9.82 -12.05
CA ARG A 54 -15.35 8.78 -11.03
C ARG A 54 -14.51 9.10 -9.80
N ALA A 55 -13.24 9.48 -9.96
CA ALA A 55 -12.38 9.85 -8.84
C ALA A 55 -13.00 10.98 -8.00
N SER A 56 -13.45 12.04 -8.66
CA SER A 56 -14.14 13.17 -8.02
C SER A 56 -15.43 12.75 -7.30
N PHE A 57 -16.19 11.83 -7.90
CA PHE A 57 -17.42 11.31 -7.31
C PHE A 57 -17.14 10.43 -6.08
N LEU A 58 -16.06 9.63 -6.08
CA LEU A 58 -15.62 8.88 -4.91
C LEU A 58 -15.10 9.80 -3.81
N ASP A 59 -14.41 10.89 -4.17
CA ASP A 59 -13.95 11.89 -3.20
C ASP A 59 -15.11 12.58 -2.49
N GLN A 60 -16.19 12.88 -3.22
CA GLN A 60 -17.37 13.50 -2.65
C GLN A 60 -18.16 12.55 -1.74
N HIS A 61 -18.30 11.27 -2.14
CA HIS A 61 -19.23 10.34 -1.49
C HIS A 61 -18.56 9.36 -0.53
N LEU A 62 -17.26 9.13 -0.64
CA LEU A 62 -16.49 8.18 0.16
C LEU A 62 -15.17 8.81 0.64
N PRO A 63 -15.19 9.90 1.42
CA PRO A 63 -13.97 10.55 1.86
C PRO A 63 -13.04 9.55 2.58
N GLY A 64 -11.76 9.53 2.18
CA GLY A 64 -10.79 8.58 2.71
C GLY A 64 -10.83 7.18 2.09
N TRP A 65 -11.59 6.98 1.00
CA TRP A 65 -11.62 5.70 0.29
C TRP A 65 -10.24 5.25 -0.20
N ARG A 66 -9.28 6.17 -0.39
CA ARG A 66 -7.87 5.86 -0.72
C ARG A 66 -7.03 5.44 0.50
N ALA A 67 -7.42 5.83 1.72
CA ALA A 67 -6.58 5.71 2.93
C ALA A 67 -6.22 4.25 3.26
N CYS A 68 -7.16 3.31 3.16
CA CYS A 68 -6.89 1.90 3.45
C CYS A 68 -5.89 1.27 2.45
N SER A 69 -5.82 1.77 1.22
CA SER A 69 -4.76 1.35 0.28
C SER A 69 -3.39 1.85 0.71
N GLU A 70 -3.33 3.05 1.26
CA GLU A 70 -2.08 3.68 1.67
C GLU A 70 -1.59 3.09 2.99
N ASP A 71 -2.48 2.79 3.94
CA ASP A 71 -2.14 2.12 5.19
C ASP A 71 -1.61 0.70 4.94
N ILE A 72 -2.28 -0.08 4.07
CA ILE A 72 -1.80 -1.41 3.66
C ILE A 72 -0.48 -1.29 2.90
N TRP A 73 -0.33 -0.30 2.03
CA TRP A 73 0.93 -0.06 1.33
C TRP A 73 2.06 0.25 2.32
N GLN A 74 1.81 1.12 3.29
CA GLN A 74 2.77 1.48 4.33
C GLN A 74 3.14 0.29 5.22
N GLU A 75 2.16 -0.55 5.60
CA GLU A 75 2.41 -1.77 6.37
C GLU A 75 3.35 -2.71 5.61
N ARG A 76 3.06 -2.99 4.33
CA ARG A 76 3.91 -3.85 3.48
C ARG A 76 5.28 -3.24 3.20
N ALA A 77 5.35 -1.91 3.06
CA ALA A 77 6.60 -1.19 2.90
C ALA A 77 7.47 -1.30 4.16
N ARG A 78 6.86 -1.25 5.35
CA ARG A 78 7.54 -1.50 6.64
C ARG A 78 7.99 -2.94 6.75
N ASP A 79 7.15 -3.92 6.43
CA ASP A 79 7.54 -5.35 6.41
C ASP A 79 8.79 -5.58 5.54
N ALA A 80 8.83 -4.94 4.35
CA ALA A 80 9.97 -5.02 3.44
C ALA A 80 11.23 -4.33 4.00
N SER A 81 11.08 -3.11 4.53
CA SER A 81 12.16 -2.36 5.17
C SER A 81 12.76 -3.15 6.33
N ASP A 82 11.91 -3.62 7.25
CA ASP A 82 12.33 -4.36 8.44
C ASP A 82 13.04 -5.66 8.07
N PHE A 83 12.54 -6.38 7.07
CA PHE A 83 13.20 -7.59 6.58
C PHE A 83 14.60 -7.29 6.02
N ILE A 84 14.72 -6.29 5.13
CA ILE A 84 16.00 -5.94 4.50
C ILE A 84 17.02 -5.47 5.55
N LEU A 85 16.58 -4.64 6.49
CA LEU A 85 17.45 -4.13 7.57
C LEU A 85 17.86 -5.23 8.56
N ALA A 86 16.96 -6.16 8.90
CA ALA A 86 17.25 -7.24 9.83
C ALA A 86 18.15 -8.32 9.21
N HIS A 87 17.94 -8.66 7.94
CA HIS A 87 18.63 -9.77 7.28
C HIS A 87 19.80 -9.33 6.39
N GLY A 88 19.92 -8.04 6.05
CA GLY A 88 20.97 -7.51 5.18
C GLY A 88 20.91 -8.03 3.74
N ARG A 89 19.76 -8.58 3.32
CA ARG A 89 19.51 -9.13 1.99
C ARG A 89 18.08 -8.87 1.56
N LEU A 90 17.84 -8.97 0.25
CA LEU A 90 16.49 -8.94 -0.29
C LEU A 90 15.73 -10.24 0.04
N PRO A 91 14.40 -10.17 0.23
CA PRO A 91 13.56 -11.35 0.39
C PRO A 91 13.52 -12.16 -0.89
N ALA A 92 13.46 -13.49 -0.76
CA ALA A 92 13.51 -14.43 -1.86
C ALA A 92 12.16 -15.08 -2.14
N PHE A 93 11.82 -15.25 -3.41
CA PHE A 93 10.58 -15.90 -3.86
C PHE A 93 10.48 -17.37 -3.46
N ASN A 94 11.63 -18.04 -3.30
CA ASN A 94 11.74 -19.45 -2.96
C ASN A 94 12.00 -19.69 -1.46
N ALA A 95 11.83 -18.67 -0.61
CA ALA A 95 11.99 -18.83 0.83
C ALA A 95 10.96 -19.81 1.39
N GLU A 96 11.32 -20.61 2.40
CA GLU A 96 10.37 -21.54 3.04
C GLU A 96 9.29 -20.78 3.83
N ALA A 97 9.63 -19.62 4.36
CA ALA A 97 8.70 -18.77 5.09
C ALA A 97 7.75 -18.04 4.12
N LYS A 98 6.45 -18.38 4.19
CA LYS A 98 5.40 -17.70 3.40
C LYS A 98 5.41 -16.17 3.57
N GLY A 99 5.76 -15.67 4.76
CA GLY A 99 5.92 -14.24 5.01
C GLY A 99 6.98 -13.59 4.12
N GLU A 100 8.15 -14.21 3.99
CA GLU A 100 9.22 -13.72 3.12
C GLU A 100 8.83 -13.75 1.64
N GLN A 101 8.18 -14.82 1.19
CA GLN A 101 7.70 -14.94 -0.19
C GLN A 101 6.76 -13.79 -0.57
N LEU A 102 5.84 -13.44 0.33
CA LEU A 102 4.88 -12.34 0.11
C LEU A 102 5.59 -10.98 -0.01
N ILE A 103 6.62 -10.74 0.79
CA ILE A 103 7.43 -9.52 0.71
C ILE A 103 8.20 -9.49 -0.62
N ALA A 104 8.77 -10.62 -1.05
CA ALA A 104 9.47 -10.73 -2.34
C ALA A 104 8.54 -10.42 -3.53
N ILE A 105 7.33 -10.98 -3.53
CA ILE A 105 6.30 -10.71 -4.55
C ILE A 105 5.89 -9.24 -4.53
N TRP A 106 5.68 -8.67 -3.33
CA TRP A 106 5.29 -7.27 -3.20
C TRP A 106 6.35 -6.32 -3.75
N LEU A 107 7.64 -6.53 -3.44
CA LEU A 107 8.75 -5.73 -3.97
C LEU A 107 8.86 -5.84 -5.49
N ALA A 108 8.63 -7.04 -6.06
CA ALA A 108 8.64 -7.21 -7.51
C ALA A 108 7.51 -6.44 -8.19
N ASN A 109 6.33 -6.39 -7.59
CA ASN A 109 5.23 -5.56 -8.08
C ASN A 109 5.60 -4.07 -8.02
N GLN A 110 6.28 -3.59 -6.97
CA GLN A 110 6.74 -2.19 -6.90
C GLN A 110 7.75 -1.87 -8.02
N ARG A 111 8.66 -2.81 -8.34
CA ARG A 111 9.61 -2.67 -9.46
C ARG A 111 8.88 -2.60 -10.80
N ALA A 112 7.90 -3.46 -11.04
CA ALA A 112 7.10 -3.44 -12.26
C ALA A 112 6.35 -2.11 -12.42
N LEU A 113 5.75 -1.60 -11.34
CA LEU A 113 5.12 -0.27 -11.32
C LEU A 113 6.13 0.83 -11.63
N LYS A 114 7.35 0.76 -11.09
CA LYS A 114 8.39 1.74 -11.38
C LYS A 114 8.86 1.70 -12.84
N GLN A 115 9.00 0.49 -13.41
CA GLN A 115 9.36 0.30 -14.82
C GLN A 115 8.26 0.83 -15.76
N GLY A 116 6.99 0.70 -15.36
CA GLY A 116 5.86 1.26 -16.09
C GLY A 116 5.60 2.75 -15.83
N ASP A 117 6.44 3.43 -15.05
CA ASP A 117 6.26 4.82 -14.56
C ASP A 117 4.90 5.07 -13.87
N GLN A 118 4.36 4.01 -13.25
CA GLN A 118 3.09 3.98 -12.53
C GLN A 118 3.28 3.93 -11.01
N LEU A 119 4.52 4.03 -10.52
CA LEU A 119 4.79 4.10 -9.08
C LEU A 119 4.70 5.57 -8.62
N PRO A 120 3.75 5.91 -7.73
CA PRO A 120 3.63 7.27 -7.20
C PRO A 120 4.95 7.79 -6.60
N PHE A 121 5.27 9.05 -6.85
CA PHE A 121 6.53 9.67 -6.40
C PHE A 121 6.77 9.56 -4.88
N ALA A 122 5.71 9.70 -4.08
CA ALA A 122 5.79 9.54 -2.63
C ALA A 122 6.22 8.11 -2.21
N ARG A 123 5.72 7.09 -2.91
CA ARG A 123 6.04 5.67 -2.66
C ARG A 123 7.47 5.34 -3.09
N LEU A 124 7.88 5.86 -4.23
CA LEU A 124 9.27 5.77 -4.70
C LEU A 124 10.23 6.38 -3.67
N THR A 125 9.98 7.62 -3.26
CA THR A 125 10.81 8.34 -2.28
C THR A 125 10.92 7.58 -0.96
N TRP A 126 9.80 7.01 -0.49
CA TRP A 126 9.81 6.22 0.74
C TRP A 126 10.63 4.93 0.60
N LEU A 127 10.46 4.18 -0.50
CA LEU A 127 11.21 2.95 -0.76
C LEU A 127 12.71 3.20 -0.90
N ASP A 128 13.10 4.25 -1.61
CA ASP A 128 14.51 4.62 -1.78
C ASP A 128 15.18 4.97 -0.44
N ALA A 129 14.43 5.56 0.49
CA ALA A 129 14.94 5.94 1.80
C ALA A 129 15.03 4.76 2.80
N HIS A 130 14.14 3.77 2.72
CA HIS A 130 13.97 2.75 3.78
C HIS A 130 14.31 1.32 3.34
N CYS A 131 14.28 1.02 2.05
CA CYS A 131 14.50 -0.33 1.53
C CYS A 131 15.79 -0.37 0.69
N PRO A 132 16.98 -0.43 1.31
CA PRO A 132 18.23 -0.38 0.56
C PRO A 132 18.35 -1.53 -0.44
N GLY A 133 18.67 -1.18 -1.69
CA GLY A 133 18.81 -2.12 -2.80
C GLY A 133 17.51 -2.78 -3.26
N TRP A 134 16.35 -2.23 -2.91
CA TRP A 134 15.05 -2.76 -3.32
C TRP A 134 14.87 -2.84 -4.85
N LEU A 135 15.64 -2.09 -5.65
CA LEU A 135 15.64 -2.17 -7.12
C LEU A 135 16.40 -3.38 -7.69
N GLY A 136 17.04 -4.20 -6.84
CA GLY A 136 17.84 -5.36 -7.28
C GLY A 136 19.35 -5.13 -7.24
N GLU A 137 19.79 -3.92 -6.89
CA GLU A 137 21.19 -3.56 -6.69
C GLU A 137 21.46 -3.30 -5.21
N LEU A 138 22.05 -4.27 -4.51
CA LEU A 138 22.65 -3.97 -3.21
C LEU A 138 23.96 -3.23 -3.46
N PRO A 139 24.16 -2.02 -2.91
CA PRO A 139 25.41 -1.30 -3.12
C PRO A 139 26.58 -2.14 -2.62
N ALA A 140 27.62 -2.25 -3.45
CA ALA A 140 28.86 -2.93 -3.11
C ALA A 140 29.57 -2.17 -1.99
N LYS A 141 29.29 -2.55 -0.74
CA LYS A 141 29.88 -2.00 0.50
C LYS A 141 29.39 -0.59 0.84
N THR A 142 29.40 -0.29 2.15
CA THR A 142 29.36 1.05 2.80
C THR A 142 27.94 1.45 3.24
N ILE A 143 27.63 1.90 4.47
CA ILE A 143 28.33 2.21 5.73
C ILE A 143 27.20 2.25 6.80
N ARG A 144 27.55 2.03 8.08
CA ARG A 144 26.71 2.26 9.26
C ARG A 144 25.77 3.48 9.08
N VAL A 145 24.48 3.26 8.86
CA VAL A 145 23.49 4.33 8.95
C VAL A 145 23.33 4.67 10.43
N THR A 146 23.93 5.79 10.82
CA THR A 146 23.68 6.41 12.11
C THR A 146 22.24 6.92 12.11
N ARG A 147 21.45 6.30 12.99
CA ARG A 147 20.07 6.69 13.32
C ARG A 147 20.07 8.18 13.75
N PRO A 148 19.27 9.08 13.15
CA PRO A 148 19.06 10.38 13.76
C PRO A 148 18.21 10.14 15.02
N VAL A 149 18.82 10.35 16.18
CA VAL A 149 18.08 10.42 17.44
C VAL A 149 17.21 11.67 17.35
N PHE A 150 15.93 11.50 17.03
CA PHE A 150 14.96 12.55 17.26
C PHE A 150 14.97 12.86 18.76
N GLY A 151 15.54 14.02 19.09
CA GLY A 151 15.65 14.50 20.45
C GLY A 151 14.27 14.61 21.08
N LEU A 152 13.98 13.69 22.00
CA LEU A 152 12.98 13.89 23.04
C LEU A 152 13.43 15.10 23.85
N LYS A 153 12.94 16.29 23.49
CA LYS A 153 12.98 17.45 24.38
C LYS A 153 12.19 17.08 25.63
N ARG A 154 12.91 16.76 26.71
CA ARG A 154 12.38 16.87 28.07
C ARG A 154 12.18 18.36 28.34
N HIS A 155 10.93 18.80 28.41
CA HIS A 155 10.61 20.08 29.04
C HIS A 155 10.78 19.91 30.55
N PRO A 156 11.57 20.77 31.23
CA PRO A 156 11.60 20.80 32.69
C PRO A 156 10.60 21.80 33.26
N SER A 157 10.22 21.48 34.50
CA SER A 157 9.52 22.29 35.52
C SER A 157 8.00 22.36 35.43
#